data_AF-A0A1S1LKJ7-F1
#
_entry.id   AF-A0A1S1LKJ7-F1
#
_cell.length_a   1.000
_cell.length_b   1.000
_cell.length_c   1.000
_cell.angle_alpha   90.00
_cell.angle_beta   90.00
_cell.angle_gamma   90.00
#
_symmetry.space_group_name_H-M   'P 1'
#
loop_
_entity.id
_entity.type
_entity.pdbx_description
1 polymer ?
#
loop_
_entity_poly.entity_id
_entity_poly.type
_entity_poly.pdbx_seq_one_letter_code
_entity_poly.pdbx_strand_id
1 'polypeptide(L)'
;MLSDPAAAAWVTLGRPAVDAPAPTPGRCGRCGQDGPTVPSSRIISEKFTGFTDWPFGTRRLCMACAWAYSHRPTAQLATLITTTSVTEYANGSELTPTLTAGALPLTHAALVPDSRRKHLLPHTQWGHLVTDGLTIPWDDAAATRLTSVVWLRNTLGATWPQLGRPAPPAELLTACPATQWPSIMAAWTSLQPWRKIPPLWAAARILSNPAGAGAAAP
;
A
#
# COMPACT_ATOMS: atom_id res chain seq x y z
N MET A 1 0.18 -10.79 20.73
CA MET A 1 0.08 -10.61 19.27
C MET A 1 0.05 -9.12 19.02
N LEU A 2 0.98 -8.56 18.23
CA LEU A 2 0.94 -7.12 17.92
C LEU A 2 -0.31 -6.91 17.04
N SER A 3 -1.33 -6.30 17.61
CA SER A 3 -2.66 -6.17 17.00
C SER A 3 -2.67 -5.25 15.77
N ASP A 4 -1.56 -4.59 15.47
CA ASP A 4 -1.43 -3.58 14.43
C ASP A 4 -0.06 -3.70 13.72
N PRO A 5 -0.01 -3.68 12.37
CA PRO A 5 1.24 -3.82 11.63
C PRO A 5 2.23 -2.68 11.87
N ALA A 6 1.77 -1.45 12.09
CA ALA A 6 2.69 -0.34 12.40
C ALA A 6 3.41 -0.56 13.74
N ALA A 7 2.72 -1.09 14.74
CA ALA A 7 3.35 -1.51 16.00
C ALA A 7 4.32 -2.67 15.81
N ALA A 8 4.00 -3.65 14.95
CA ALA A 8 4.93 -4.73 14.58
C ALA A 8 6.19 -4.20 13.88
N ALA A 9 6.03 -3.29 12.94
CA ALA A 9 7.14 -2.65 12.25
C ALA A 9 8.03 -1.88 13.23
N TRP A 10 7.44 -1.09 14.13
CA TRP A 10 8.19 -0.34 15.14
C TRP A 10 9.01 -1.25 16.05
N VAL A 11 8.44 -2.35 16.53
CA VAL A 11 9.16 -3.32 17.37
C VAL A 11 10.28 -4.01 16.61
N THR A 12 10.01 -4.47 15.39
CA THR A 12 10.97 -5.16 14.53
C THR A 12 12.17 -4.28 14.18
N LEU A 13 11.94 -2.97 13.98
CA LEU A 13 13.00 -2.00 13.71
C LEU A 13 13.75 -1.53 14.97
N GLY A 14 13.59 -2.22 16.11
CA GLY A 14 14.33 -1.91 17.33
C GLY A 14 13.75 -0.74 18.13
N ARG A 15 12.46 -0.42 17.96
CA ARG A 15 11.75 0.66 18.65
C ARG A 15 12.44 2.02 18.49
N PRO A 16 12.63 2.49 17.24
CA PRO A 16 13.28 3.76 16.98
C PRO A 16 12.62 4.90 17.77
N ALA A 17 13.45 5.84 18.23
CA ALA A 17 13.02 6.99 18.98
C ALA A 17 12.16 7.92 18.11
N VAL A 18 11.22 8.60 18.75
CA VAL A 18 10.40 9.64 18.14
C VAL A 18 10.78 10.95 18.81
N ASP A 19 11.02 11.99 18.00
CA ASP A 19 11.26 13.33 18.51
C ASP A 19 9.97 13.87 19.13
N ALA A 20 9.82 13.69 20.44
CA ALA A 20 8.64 14.04 21.21
C ALA A 20 9.01 14.26 22.69
N PRO A 21 8.18 15.01 23.45
CA PRO A 21 8.35 15.12 24.90
C PRO A 21 8.29 13.77 25.61
N ALA A 22 8.73 13.76 26.87
CA ALA A 22 8.62 12.59 27.73
C ALA A 22 7.19 12.01 27.71
N PRO A 23 7.02 10.71 27.38
CA PRO A 23 5.70 10.10 27.32
C PRO A 23 5.03 10.09 28.69
N THR A 24 3.73 10.36 28.74
CA THR A 24 2.93 10.23 29.96
C THR A 24 1.88 9.13 29.79
N PRO A 25 1.43 8.48 30.89
CA PRO A 25 0.35 7.51 30.81
C PRO A 25 -0.91 8.10 30.15
N GLY A 26 -1.57 7.32 29.30
CA GLY A 26 -2.82 7.70 28.65
C GLY A 26 -3.24 6.70 27.58
N ARG A 27 -4.40 6.95 26.98
CA ARG A 27 -4.96 6.12 25.90
C ARG A 27 -4.62 6.68 24.53
N CYS A 28 -4.06 5.85 23.66
CA CYS A 28 -3.74 6.21 22.29
C CYS A 28 -5.00 6.48 21.47
N GLY A 29 -5.08 7.63 20.83
CA GLY A 29 -6.20 8.01 19.96
C GLY A 29 -6.32 7.12 18.72
N ARG A 30 -5.20 6.64 18.14
CA ARG A 30 -5.27 5.78 16.94
C ARG A 30 -5.66 4.33 17.26
N CYS A 31 -4.87 3.66 18.11
CA CYS A 31 -5.02 2.21 18.32
C CYS A 31 -5.82 1.85 19.59
N GLY A 32 -6.23 2.84 20.39
CA GLY A 32 -7.02 2.63 21.59
C GLY A 32 -6.28 1.98 22.76
N GLN A 33 -4.99 1.68 22.63
CA GLN A 33 -4.17 1.05 23.67
C GLN A 33 -3.79 2.04 24.77
N ASP A 34 -3.81 1.59 26.02
CA ASP A 34 -3.31 2.33 27.17
C ASP A 34 -1.79 2.17 27.32
N GLY A 35 -1.12 3.22 27.79
CA GLY A 35 0.32 3.18 28.07
C GLY A 35 1.01 4.54 27.94
N PRO A 36 2.33 4.56 27.71
CA PRO A 36 3.07 5.80 27.46
C PRO A 36 2.64 6.44 26.14
N THR A 37 2.18 7.69 26.22
CA THR A 37 1.68 8.45 25.08
C THR A 37 2.26 9.85 25.01
N VAL A 38 2.31 10.42 23.81
CA VAL A 38 2.75 11.80 23.54
C VAL A 38 1.63 12.61 22.88
N PRO A 39 1.60 13.95 23.02
CA PRO A 39 0.62 14.79 22.34
C PRO A 39 0.74 14.68 20.81
N SER A 40 -0.39 14.47 20.11
CA SER A 40 -0.40 14.33 18.66
C SER A 40 0.06 15.61 17.94
N SER A 41 -0.19 16.79 18.51
CA SER A 41 0.23 18.09 17.96
C SER A 41 1.74 18.28 17.86
N ARG A 42 2.54 17.43 18.54
CA ARG A 42 4.01 17.41 18.40
C ARG A 42 4.48 16.51 17.27
N ILE A 43 3.66 15.56 16.84
CA ILE A 43 3.98 14.61 15.78
C ILE A 43 3.39 15.05 14.44
N ILE A 44 2.18 15.60 14.48
CA ILE A 44 1.38 15.96 13.31
C ILE A 44 1.14 17.45 13.39
N SER A 45 1.60 18.18 12.38
CA SER A 45 1.43 19.62 12.29
C SER A 45 -0.05 19.99 12.17
N GLU A 46 -0.48 21.06 12.83
CA GLU A 46 -1.81 21.65 12.65
C GLU A 46 -2.05 22.19 11.23
N LYS A 47 -0.99 22.44 10.44
CA LYS A 47 -1.09 22.79 9.01
C LYS A 47 -1.43 21.58 8.13
N PHE A 48 -1.45 20.38 8.69
CA PHE A 48 -1.99 19.20 8.02
C PHE A 48 -3.51 19.40 7.88
N THR A 49 -3.99 19.52 6.65
CA THR A 49 -5.43 19.56 6.37
C THR A 49 -6.09 18.31 6.97
N GLY A 50 -6.99 18.52 7.94
CA GLY A 50 -7.69 17.44 8.64
C GLY A 50 -7.28 17.19 10.09
N PHE A 51 -6.50 18.07 10.74
CA PHE A 51 -6.28 17.96 12.20
C PHE A 51 -7.59 18.08 13.00
N THR A 52 -8.55 18.87 12.52
CA THR A 52 -9.92 18.95 13.05
C THR A 52 -10.78 17.73 12.70
N ASP A 53 -10.48 17.06 11.59
CA ASP A 53 -11.16 15.83 11.15
C ASP A 53 -10.49 14.57 11.71
N TRP A 54 -9.54 14.73 12.64
CA TRP A 54 -8.85 13.61 13.29
C TRP A 54 -9.89 12.77 14.05
N PRO A 55 -10.18 11.54 13.60
CA PRO A 55 -11.42 10.85 13.95
C PRO A 55 -11.46 10.30 15.38
N PHE A 56 -10.52 10.68 16.25
CA PHE A 56 -10.36 10.07 17.57
C PHE A 56 -10.19 11.10 18.70
N GLY A 57 -11.06 11.00 19.70
CA GLY A 57 -11.28 11.98 20.77
C GLY A 57 -10.13 12.21 21.76
N THR A 58 -9.01 11.48 21.68
CA THR A 58 -7.79 11.81 22.45
C THR A 58 -6.70 12.34 21.53
N ARG A 59 -6.20 13.55 21.83
CA ARG A 59 -5.07 14.20 21.11
C ARG A 59 -3.71 13.59 21.49
N ARG A 60 -3.64 12.26 21.64
CA ARG A 60 -2.45 11.54 22.11
C ARG A 60 -2.19 10.30 21.29
N LEU A 61 -0.92 9.97 21.09
CA LEU A 61 -0.47 8.79 20.36
C LEU A 61 0.46 7.97 21.26
N CYS A 62 0.33 6.64 21.25
CA CYS A 62 1.39 5.79 21.80
C CYS A 62 2.64 5.89 20.93
N MET A 63 3.80 5.48 21.46
CA MET A 63 5.09 5.62 20.77
C MET A 63 5.11 4.99 19.37
N ALA A 64 4.52 3.80 19.20
CA ALA A 64 4.43 3.15 17.90
C ALA A 64 3.59 3.95 16.89
N CYS A 65 2.46 4.52 17.33
CA CYS A 65 1.63 5.34 16.45
C CYS A 65 2.30 6.68 16.15
N ALA A 66 2.95 7.29 17.14
CA ALA A 66 3.72 8.52 16.97
C ALA A 66 4.84 8.32 15.93
N TRP A 67 5.57 7.22 16.03
CA TRP A 67 6.57 6.82 15.04
C TRP A 67 5.97 6.59 13.65
N ALA A 68 4.83 5.91 13.57
CA ALA A 68 4.17 5.68 12.28
C ALA A 68 3.80 7.00 11.56
N TYR A 69 3.37 8.02 12.31
CA TYR A 69 3.07 9.35 11.78
C TYR A 69 4.30 10.25 11.59
N SER A 70 5.45 9.96 12.22
CA SER A 70 6.66 10.77 12.03
C SER A 70 7.35 10.53 10.68
N HIS A 71 6.95 9.50 9.93
CA HIS A 71 7.47 9.26 8.58
C HIS A 71 6.98 10.33 7.63
N ARG A 72 7.91 10.94 6.89
CA ARG A 72 7.57 11.88 5.81
C ARG A 72 6.81 11.13 4.72
N PRO A 73 5.58 11.55 4.36
CA PRO A 73 4.83 10.92 3.28
C PRO A 73 5.61 10.83 1.96
N THR A 74 6.42 11.85 1.67
CA THR A 74 7.21 11.97 0.44
C THR A 74 8.35 10.96 0.33
N ALA A 75 8.77 10.37 1.45
CA ALA A 75 9.90 9.44 1.53
C ALA A 75 9.45 7.98 1.76
N GLN A 76 8.14 7.70 1.78
CA GLN A 76 7.66 6.33 1.98
C GLN A 76 8.00 5.48 0.75
N LEU A 77 8.65 4.34 1.01
CA LEU A 77 8.91 3.29 0.04
C LEU A 77 7.74 2.31 0.01
N ALA A 78 7.70 1.47 -1.01
CA ALA A 78 6.84 0.30 -0.96
C ALA A 78 7.36 -0.64 0.14
N THR A 79 6.49 -1.23 0.95
CA THR A 79 6.93 -2.02 2.11
C THR A 79 6.05 -3.24 2.30
N LEU A 80 6.69 -4.36 2.64
CA LEU A 80 6.05 -5.53 3.22
C LEU A 80 6.37 -5.57 4.72
N ILE A 81 5.33 -5.61 5.55
CA ILE A 81 5.44 -5.77 6.99
C ILE A 81 4.95 -7.17 7.32
N THR A 82 5.73 -7.90 8.09
CA THR A 82 5.30 -9.15 8.73
C THR A 82 5.33 -9.00 10.24
N THR A 83 4.89 -10.02 10.96
CA THR A 83 5.01 -10.04 12.43
C THR A 83 6.45 -9.99 12.93
N THR A 84 7.44 -10.28 12.07
CA THR A 84 8.86 -10.43 12.45
C THR A 84 9.84 -9.70 11.53
N SER A 85 9.38 -9.09 10.45
CA SER A 85 10.25 -8.40 9.47
C SER A 85 9.57 -7.16 8.90
N VAL A 86 10.39 -6.21 8.48
CA VAL A 86 9.99 -5.07 7.65
C VAL A 86 10.92 -5.05 6.46
N THR A 87 10.38 -5.12 5.25
CA THR A 87 11.16 -5.09 4.01
C THR A 87 10.67 -3.92 3.17
N GLU A 88 11.54 -2.94 3.00
CA GLU A 88 11.31 -1.79 2.13
C GLU A 88 11.91 -2.04 0.75
N TYR A 89 11.21 -1.59 -0.28
CA TYR A 89 11.56 -1.80 -1.68
C TYR A 89 11.76 -0.44 -2.36
N ALA A 90 12.91 -0.27 -3.00
CA ALA A 90 13.21 0.93 -3.76
C ALA A 90 12.27 1.06 -4.97
N ASN A 91 11.91 -0.08 -5.58
CA ASN A 91 10.91 -0.14 -6.63
C ASN A 91 9.69 -0.94 -6.16
N GLY A 92 8.50 -0.32 -6.23
CA GLY A 92 7.26 -0.98 -5.83
C GLY A 92 6.94 -2.25 -6.61
N SER A 93 7.47 -2.43 -7.83
CA SER A 93 7.30 -3.68 -8.58
C SER A 93 7.91 -4.90 -7.90
N GLU A 94 8.84 -4.71 -6.96
CA GLU A 94 9.45 -5.80 -6.19
C GLU A 94 8.46 -6.46 -5.21
N LEU A 95 7.33 -5.80 -4.89
CA LEU A 95 6.24 -6.42 -4.12
C LEU A 95 5.37 -7.38 -4.94
N THR A 96 5.48 -7.33 -6.28
CA THR A 96 4.59 -8.07 -7.18
C THR A 96 4.61 -9.58 -6.94
N PRO A 97 5.76 -10.26 -6.80
CA PRO A 97 5.79 -11.69 -6.52
C PRO A 97 4.94 -12.07 -5.31
N THR A 98 5.08 -11.31 -4.20
CA THR A 98 4.30 -11.50 -2.98
C THR A 98 2.80 -11.28 -3.21
N LEU A 99 2.44 -10.19 -3.90
CA LEU A 99 1.04 -9.82 -4.10
C LEU A 99 0.33 -10.64 -5.19
N THR A 100 1.07 -11.30 -6.08
CA THR A 100 0.52 -12.25 -7.06
C THR A 100 0.44 -13.69 -6.53
N ALA A 101 1.09 -14.00 -5.42
CA ALA A 101 1.12 -15.36 -4.86
C ALA A 101 -0.22 -15.84 -4.29
N GLY A 102 -1.13 -14.92 -3.97
CA GLY A 102 -2.45 -15.20 -3.40
C GLY A 102 -2.87 -14.14 -2.38
N ALA A 103 -3.86 -14.47 -1.56
CA ALA A 103 -4.27 -13.64 -0.45
C ALA A 103 -3.11 -13.35 0.52
N LEU A 104 -3.04 -12.11 1.04
CA LEU A 104 -2.05 -11.78 2.07
C LEU A 104 -2.44 -12.49 3.37
N PRO A 105 -1.50 -13.21 4.02
CA PRO A 105 -1.77 -13.79 5.34
C PRO A 105 -2.15 -12.71 6.36
N LEU A 106 -2.90 -13.10 7.40
CA LEU A 106 -3.22 -12.23 8.56
C LEU A 106 -2.01 -11.90 9.46
N THR A 107 -0.81 -12.19 8.97
CA THR A 107 0.48 -11.83 9.57
C THR A 107 1.30 -10.91 8.66
N HIS A 108 0.74 -10.52 7.50
CA HIS A 108 1.40 -9.70 6.49
C HIS A 108 0.55 -8.46 6.20
N ALA A 109 1.19 -7.32 5.98
CA ALA A 109 0.54 -6.11 5.49
C ALA A 109 1.46 -5.49 4.44
N ALA A 110 0.89 -5.04 3.32
CA ALA A 110 1.63 -4.40 2.25
C ALA A 110 1.24 -2.93 2.15
N LEU A 111 2.19 -2.09 1.77
CA LEU A 111 1.92 -0.70 1.41
C LEU A 111 2.61 -0.33 0.11
N VAL A 112 1.88 0.38 -0.76
CA VAL A 112 2.33 0.84 -2.07
C VAL A 112 2.00 2.33 -2.18
N PRO A 113 2.98 3.22 -2.00
CA PRO A 113 2.78 4.65 -2.14
C PRO A 113 2.76 5.08 -3.61
N ASP A 114 1.74 5.82 -4.01
CA ASP A 114 1.57 6.44 -5.34
C ASP A 114 1.78 7.94 -5.28
N SER A 115 0.93 8.66 -4.53
CA SER A 115 0.98 10.13 -4.50
C SER A 115 2.06 10.67 -3.57
N ARG A 116 2.50 9.85 -2.59
CA ARG A 116 3.47 10.18 -1.54
C ARG A 116 3.10 11.43 -0.74
N ARG A 117 1.79 11.69 -0.57
CA ARG A 117 1.25 12.87 0.14
C ARG A 117 0.55 12.51 1.44
N LYS A 118 0.24 11.23 1.67
CA LYS A 118 -0.48 10.74 2.86
C LYS A 118 0.41 9.79 3.64
N HIS A 119 0.25 9.77 4.97
CA HIS A 119 0.88 8.73 5.80
C HIS A 119 0.18 7.41 5.53
N LEU A 120 0.90 6.39 5.06
CA LEU A 120 0.29 5.06 4.81
C LEU A 120 0.44 4.10 5.99
N LEU A 121 1.61 4.08 6.61
CA LEU A 121 1.95 3.17 7.71
C LEU A 121 0.88 3.14 8.84
N PRO A 122 0.30 4.27 9.28
CA PRO A 122 -0.76 4.27 10.29
C PRO A 122 -2.09 3.63 9.86
N HIS A 123 -2.30 3.37 8.57
CA HIS A 123 -3.51 2.75 8.03
C HIS A 123 -3.31 1.27 7.66
N THR A 124 -2.13 0.73 7.93
CA THR A 124 -1.81 -0.70 7.70
C THR A 124 -2.68 -1.61 8.54
N GLN A 125 -3.15 -2.69 7.92
CA GLN A 125 -3.92 -3.74 8.55
C GLN A 125 -3.39 -5.09 8.06
N TRP A 126 -3.41 -6.08 8.94
CA TRP A 126 -3.00 -7.44 8.56
C TRP A 126 -3.93 -8.02 7.49
N GLY A 127 -3.38 -8.73 6.51
CA GLY A 127 -4.10 -9.24 5.34
C GLY A 127 -4.52 -8.17 4.33
N HIS A 128 -4.02 -6.93 4.44
CA HIS A 128 -4.44 -5.81 3.60
C HIS A 128 -3.28 -5.19 2.80
N LEU A 129 -3.65 -4.61 1.65
CA LEU A 129 -2.84 -3.65 0.91
C LEU A 129 -3.31 -2.23 1.25
N VAL A 130 -2.36 -1.35 1.54
CA VAL A 130 -2.57 0.08 1.72
C VAL A 130 -1.94 0.88 0.58
N THR A 131 -2.71 1.80 0.01
CA THR A 131 -2.24 2.82 -0.94
C THR A 131 -2.86 4.17 -0.55
N ASP A 132 -2.53 5.26 -1.25
CA ASP A 132 -2.92 6.63 -0.93
C ASP A 132 -4.44 6.80 -0.77
N GLY A 133 -4.91 6.73 0.48
CA GLY A 133 -6.32 6.90 0.83
C GLY A 133 -7.18 5.66 0.64
N LEU A 134 -6.59 4.48 0.49
CA LEU A 134 -7.32 3.23 0.35
C LEU A 134 -6.60 2.08 1.08
N THR A 135 -7.32 1.42 1.98
CA THR A 135 -6.92 0.16 2.59
C THR A 135 -7.92 -0.90 2.13
N ILE A 136 -7.45 -1.96 1.47
CA ILE A 136 -8.30 -3.06 1.00
C ILE A 136 -7.79 -4.40 1.49
N PRO A 137 -8.69 -5.35 1.81
CA PRO A 137 -8.31 -6.75 1.95
C PRO A 137 -7.60 -7.20 0.67
N TRP A 138 -6.48 -7.89 0.83
CA TRP A 138 -5.78 -8.49 -0.31
C TRP A 138 -6.14 -9.97 -0.36
N ASP A 139 -7.19 -10.29 -1.12
CA ASP A 139 -7.70 -11.65 -1.31
C ASP A 139 -7.17 -12.29 -2.61
N ASP A 140 -7.55 -13.55 -2.84
CA ASP A 140 -7.15 -14.28 -4.05
C ASP A 140 -7.67 -13.63 -5.33
N ALA A 141 -8.81 -12.94 -5.27
CA ALA A 141 -9.36 -12.23 -6.41
C ALA A 141 -8.54 -10.97 -6.74
N ALA A 142 -8.01 -10.27 -5.73
CA ALA A 142 -7.06 -9.16 -5.91
C ALA A 142 -5.74 -9.66 -6.47
N ALA A 143 -5.19 -10.75 -5.93
CA ALA A 143 -3.97 -11.39 -6.44
C ALA A 143 -4.12 -11.82 -7.91
N THR A 144 -5.21 -12.50 -8.26
CA THR A 144 -5.51 -12.93 -9.64
C THR A 144 -5.63 -11.76 -10.61
N ARG A 145 -6.23 -10.64 -10.17
CA ARG A 145 -6.29 -9.41 -10.97
C ARG A 145 -4.91 -8.80 -11.17
N LEU A 146 -4.08 -8.77 -10.14
CA LEU A 146 -2.70 -8.30 -10.29
C LEU A 146 -1.92 -9.18 -11.28
N THR A 147 -2.06 -10.50 -11.18
CA THR A 147 -1.47 -11.47 -12.13
C THR A 147 -1.94 -11.17 -13.56
N SER A 148 -3.23 -10.86 -13.74
CA SER A 148 -3.78 -10.46 -15.03
C SER A 148 -3.15 -9.17 -15.55
N VAL A 149 -3.02 -8.13 -14.71
CA VAL A 149 -2.35 -6.86 -15.09
C VAL A 149 -0.90 -7.12 -15.50
N VAL A 150 -0.15 -7.88 -14.70
CA VAL A 150 1.25 -8.20 -14.94
C VAL A 150 1.42 -8.97 -16.24
N TRP A 151 0.60 -10.00 -16.49
CA TRP A 151 0.64 -10.77 -17.73
C TRP A 151 0.32 -9.90 -18.95
N LEU A 152 -0.78 -9.14 -18.91
CA LEU A 152 -1.17 -8.26 -20.03
C LEU A 152 -0.07 -7.22 -20.32
N ARG A 153 0.53 -6.63 -19.28
CA ARG A 153 1.53 -5.56 -19.42
C ARG A 153 2.91 -6.08 -19.81
N ASN A 154 3.40 -7.10 -19.11
CA ASN A 154 4.80 -7.55 -19.20
C ASN A 154 4.98 -8.69 -20.20
N THR A 155 3.92 -9.45 -20.53
CA THR A 155 3.98 -10.54 -21.51
C THR A 155 3.38 -10.13 -22.84
N LEU A 156 2.20 -9.50 -22.84
CA LEU A 156 1.53 -9.08 -24.08
C LEU A 156 1.87 -7.65 -24.54
N GLY A 157 2.62 -6.90 -23.72
CA GLY A 157 3.04 -5.53 -24.07
C GLY A 157 1.92 -4.49 -24.01
N ALA A 158 0.81 -4.76 -23.31
CA ALA A 158 -0.26 -3.78 -23.15
C ALA A 158 0.22 -2.53 -22.40
N THR A 159 0.03 -1.36 -23.00
CA THR A 159 0.35 -0.08 -22.37
C THR A 159 -0.73 0.33 -21.36
N TRP A 160 -0.38 1.17 -20.37
CA TRP A 160 -1.36 1.68 -19.39
C TRP A 160 -2.58 2.38 -20.02
N PRO A 161 -2.41 3.24 -21.05
CA PRO A 161 -3.54 3.81 -21.76
C PRO A 161 -4.47 2.75 -22.38
N GLN A 162 -3.90 1.65 -22.91
CA GLN A 162 -4.71 0.54 -23.44
C GLN A 162 -5.42 -0.21 -22.32
N LEU A 163 -4.71 -0.56 -21.23
CA LEU A 163 -5.28 -1.25 -20.07
C LEU A 163 -6.42 -0.47 -19.42
N GLY A 164 -6.44 0.86 -19.53
CA GLY A 164 -7.52 1.72 -19.06
C GLY A 164 -8.80 1.65 -19.90
N ARG A 165 -8.74 1.11 -21.13
CA ARG A 165 -9.90 0.98 -22.02
C ARG A 165 -10.79 -0.21 -21.62
N PRO A 166 -12.11 -0.13 -21.87
CA PRO A 166 -13.05 -1.19 -21.50
C PRO A 166 -12.84 -2.49 -22.27
N ALA A 167 -12.20 -2.44 -23.45
CA ALA A 167 -11.90 -3.59 -24.29
C ALA A 167 -10.43 -3.55 -24.78
N PRO A 168 -9.82 -4.71 -25.09
CA PRO A 168 -8.51 -4.76 -25.70
C PRO A 168 -8.51 -4.14 -27.10
N PRO A 169 -7.42 -3.46 -27.51
CA PRO A 169 -7.25 -3.04 -28.90
C PRO A 169 -7.25 -4.25 -29.84
N ALA A 170 -7.88 -4.11 -31.01
CA ALA A 170 -7.90 -5.16 -32.03
C ALA A 170 -6.48 -5.60 -32.42
N GLU A 171 -5.58 -4.63 -32.60
CA GLU A 171 -4.17 -4.87 -32.94
C GLU A 171 -3.48 -5.81 -31.94
N LEU A 172 -3.73 -5.63 -30.63
CA LEU A 172 -3.15 -6.47 -29.59
C LEU A 172 -3.70 -7.90 -29.64
N LEU A 173 -5.00 -8.06 -29.91
CA LEU A 173 -5.61 -9.38 -30.08
C LEU A 173 -5.07 -10.08 -31.33
N THR A 174 -4.99 -9.39 -32.46
CA THR A 174 -4.53 -9.96 -33.73
C THR A 174 -3.04 -10.29 -33.75
N ALA A 175 -2.25 -9.66 -32.88
CA ALA A 175 -0.84 -10.00 -32.67
C ALA A 175 -0.64 -11.31 -31.88
N CYS A 176 -1.69 -11.84 -31.27
CA CYS A 176 -1.65 -13.08 -30.48
C CYS A 176 -2.36 -14.24 -31.21
N PRO A 177 -1.96 -15.51 -30.98
CA PRO A 177 -2.69 -16.66 -31.48
C PRO A 177 -4.16 -16.65 -31.02
N ALA A 178 -5.09 -17.04 -31.91
CA ALA A 178 -6.53 -17.06 -31.62
C ALA A 178 -6.90 -17.91 -30.39
N THR A 179 -6.09 -18.93 -30.08
CA THR A 179 -6.25 -19.78 -28.89
C THR A 179 -6.07 -19.02 -27.58
N GLN A 180 -5.37 -17.88 -27.58
CA GLN A 180 -5.16 -17.05 -26.40
C GLN A 180 -6.24 -15.98 -26.20
N TRP A 181 -7.07 -15.71 -27.22
CA TRP A 181 -8.07 -14.64 -27.16
C TRP A 181 -9.04 -14.77 -25.98
N PRO A 182 -9.58 -15.97 -25.64
CA PRO A 182 -10.44 -16.10 -24.47
C PRO A 182 -9.75 -15.68 -23.17
N SER A 183 -8.47 -16.06 -22.99
CA SER A 183 -7.67 -15.68 -21.82
C SER A 183 -7.40 -14.19 -21.76
N ILE A 184 -7.10 -13.55 -22.91
CA ILE A 184 -6.93 -12.09 -23.00
C ILE A 184 -8.22 -11.39 -22.61
N MET A 185 -9.35 -11.79 -23.16
CA MET A 185 -10.66 -11.19 -22.87
C MET A 185 -11.04 -11.36 -21.39
N ALA A 186 -10.83 -12.55 -20.82
CA ALA A 186 -11.09 -12.84 -19.41
C ALA A 186 -10.22 -11.96 -18.50
N ALA A 187 -8.91 -11.89 -18.76
CA ALA A 187 -7.99 -11.04 -18.02
C ALA A 187 -8.37 -9.55 -18.15
N TRP A 188 -8.70 -9.07 -19.35
CA TRP A 188 -9.08 -7.68 -19.57
C TRP A 188 -10.38 -7.29 -18.85
N THR A 189 -11.31 -8.23 -18.78
CA THR A 189 -12.60 -8.07 -18.10
C THR A 189 -12.43 -8.07 -16.59
N SER A 190 -11.52 -8.89 -16.05
CA SER A 190 -11.26 -8.97 -14.61
C SER A 190 -10.77 -7.63 -14.02
N LEU A 191 -10.20 -6.75 -14.85
CA LEU A 191 -9.69 -5.42 -14.45
C LEU A 191 -10.79 -4.37 -14.23
N GLN A 192 -12.02 -4.60 -14.70
CA GLN A 192 -13.10 -3.61 -14.64
C GLN A 192 -13.36 -3.01 -13.25
N PRO A 193 -13.34 -3.80 -12.14
CA PRO A 193 -13.52 -3.24 -10.81
C PRO A 193 -12.40 -2.27 -10.41
N TRP A 194 -11.14 -2.58 -10.78
CA TRP A 194 -9.99 -1.76 -10.41
C TRP A 194 -9.92 -0.45 -11.19
N ARG A 195 -10.34 -0.42 -12.46
CA ARG A 195 -10.40 0.81 -13.27
C ARG A 195 -11.26 1.90 -12.63
N LYS A 196 -12.25 1.52 -11.81
CA LYS A 196 -13.16 2.45 -11.12
C LYS A 196 -12.63 2.96 -9.78
N ILE A 197 -11.50 2.43 -9.31
CA ILE A 197 -10.91 2.75 -8.01
C ILE A 197 -9.51 3.37 -8.26
N PRO A 198 -9.41 4.71 -8.39
CA PRO A 198 -8.16 5.35 -8.82
C PRO A 198 -6.93 5.00 -7.98
N PRO A 199 -6.98 4.97 -6.63
CA PRO A 199 -5.80 4.61 -5.84
C PRO A 199 -5.31 3.17 -6.08
N LEU A 200 -6.25 2.24 -6.31
CA LEU A 200 -5.92 0.84 -6.59
C LEU A 200 -5.36 0.66 -8.01
N TRP A 201 -5.92 1.39 -8.98
CA TRP A 201 -5.41 1.40 -10.35
C TRP A 201 -3.98 1.97 -10.43
N ALA A 202 -3.70 3.02 -9.65
CA ALA A 202 -2.38 3.60 -9.55
C ALA A 202 -1.38 2.65 -8.85
N ALA A 203 -1.79 1.96 -7.79
CA ALA A 203 -0.99 0.91 -7.17
C ALA A 203 -0.65 -0.23 -8.15
N ALA A 204 -1.63 -0.70 -8.92
CA ALA A 204 -1.42 -1.73 -9.94
C ALA A 204 -0.38 -1.29 -11.01
N ARG A 205 -0.35 0.00 -11.35
CA ARG A 205 0.66 0.59 -12.23
C ARG A 205 2.07 0.52 -11.66
N ILE A 206 2.22 0.83 -10.39
CA ILE A 206 3.52 0.75 -9.71
C ILE A 206 4.00 -0.70 -9.64
N LEU A 207 3.11 -1.59 -9.22
CA LEU A 207 3.42 -3.02 -9.04
C LEU A 207 3.83 -3.69 -10.37
N SER A 208 3.16 -3.37 -11.47
CA SER A 208 3.44 -4.00 -12.75
C SER A 208 4.49 -3.28 -13.61
N ASN A 209 5.24 -2.33 -13.04
CA ASN A 209 6.39 -1.77 -13.77
C ASN A 209 7.45 -2.85 -14.02
N PRO A 210 8.08 -2.87 -15.21
CA PRO A 210 9.17 -3.79 -15.47
C PRO A 210 10.33 -3.49 -14.50
N ALA A 211 10.98 -4.55 -14.01
CA ALA A 211 12.13 -4.43 -13.13
C ALA A 211 13.22 -3.60 -13.84
N GLY A 212 13.65 -2.50 -13.23
CA GLY A 212 14.65 -1.57 -13.79
C GLY A 212 14.13 -0.20 -14.23
N ALA A 213 12.81 0.02 -14.33
CA ALA A 213 12.25 1.33 -14.72
C ALA A 213 12.30 2.41 -13.62
N GLY A 214 12.76 2.08 -12.41
CA GLY A 214 12.74 2.95 -11.23
C GLY A 214 13.92 3.93 -11.09
N ALA A 215 14.89 3.93 -12.00
CA ALA A 215 16.10 4.76 -11.89
C ALA A 215 15.99 6.17 -12.51
N ALA A 216 14.85 6.55 -13.07
CA ALA A 216 14.64 7.91 -13.57
C ALA A 216 13.76 8.70 -12.59
N ALA A 217 14.41 9.34 -11.61
CA ALA A 217 13.90 10.56 -10.99
C ALA A 217 14.45 11.77 -11.76
N PRO A 218 13.73 12.92 -11.82
CA PRO A 218 14.21 14.14 -12.47
C PRO A 218 15.49 14.69 -11.84
#